data_AF-A0A250L9Z4-F1
#
_entry.id   AF-A0A250L9Z4-F1
#
_cell.length_a   1.000
_cell.length_b   1.000
_cell.length_c   1.000
_cell.angle_alpha   90.00
_cell.angle_beta   90.00
_cell.angle_gamma   90.00
#
_symmetry.space_group_name_H-M   'P 1'
#
loop_
_entity.id
_entity.type
_entity.pdbx_description
1 polymer ?
#
loop_
_entity_poly.entity_id
_entity_poly.type
_entity_poly.pdbx_seq_one_letter_code
_entity_poly.pdbx_strand_id
1 'polypeptide(L)' 'MIDTIRRKRAFTLLSNPRLSIEDVAHEVGFSDAHNFRRAFKRWTGHGPREGQRTAS' A
#
# COMPACT_ATOMS: atom_id res chain seq x y z
N MET A 1 -6.27 -10.81 -10.67
CA MET A 1 -4.91 -11.37 -10.76
C MET A 1 -3.84 -10.30 -10.50
N ILE A 2 -3.82 -9.17 -11.22
CA ILE A 2 -2.89 -8.05 -10.97
C ILE A 2 -3.02 -7.49 -9.54
N ASP A 3 -4.26 -7.34 -9.08
CA ASP A 3 -4.60 -6.83 -7.75
C ASP A 3 -3.94 -7.62 -6.60
N THR A 4 -3.86 -8.95 -6.73
CA THR A 4 -3.21 -9.84 -5.75
C THR A 4 -1.71 -9.62 -5.67
N ILE A 5 -1.05 -9.38 -6.81
CA ILE A 5 0.40 -9.10 -6.88
C ILE A 5 0.69 -7.73 -6.25
N ARG A 6 -0.08 -6.71 -6.65
CA ARG A 6 0.03 -5.35 -6.08
C ARG A 6 -0.20 -5.36 -4.57
N ARG A 7 -1.20 -6.10 -4.10
CA ARG A 7 -1.51 -6.26 -2.68
C ARG A 7 -0.34 -6.86 -1.90
N LYS A 8 0.21 -8.00 -2.35
CA LYS A 8 1.36 -8.63 -1.69
C LYS A 8 2.56 -7.67 -1.60
N ARG A 9 2.90 -7.01 -2.70
CA ARG A 9 4.01 -6.05 -2.76
C ARG A 9 3.77 -4.83 -1.88
N ALA A 10 2.55 -4.31 -1.85
CA ALA A 10 2.17 -3.18 -0.99
C ALA A 10 2.40 -3.50 0.49
N PHE A 11 2.04 -4.70 0.96
CA PHE A 11 2.30 -5.10 2.35
C PHE A 11 3.81 -5.12 2.68
N THR A 12 4.64 -5.71 1.80
CA THR A 12 6.09 -5.74 1.99
C THR A 12 6.68 -4.32 2.07
N LEU A 13 6.23 -3.41 1.21
CA LEU A 13 6.73 -2.05 1.17
C LEU A 13 6.25 -1.21 2.37
N LEU A 14 5.00 -1.41 2.83
CA LEU A 14 4.46 -0.73 4.00
C LEU A 14 5.16 -1.13 5.31
N SER A 15 5.85 -2.28 5.35
CA SER A 15 6.70 -2.65 6.49
C SER A 15 7.97 -1.82 6.61
N ASN A 16 8.32 -1.02 5.59
CA ASN A 16 9.46 -0.13 5.64
C ASN A 16 9.01 1.29 6.02
N PRO A 17 9.31 1.78 7.24
CA PRO A 17 8.88 3.11 7.70
C PRO A 17 9.57 4.26 6.96
N ARG A 18 10.61 3.98 6.16
CA ARG A 18 11.30 4.98 5.33
C ARG A 18 10.56 5.29 4.03
N LEU A 19 9.62 4.46 3.61
CA LEU A 19 8.83 4.69 2.40
C LEU A 19 7.57 5.50 2.74
N SER A 20 7.33 6.58 1.98
CA SER A 20 6.07 7.28 2.09
C SER A 20 4.95 6.47 1.41
N ILE A 21 3.69 6.77 1.74
CA ILE A 21 2.54 6.16 1.07
C ILE A 21 2.51 6.45 -0.44
N GLU A 22 3.11 7.57 -0.85
CA GLU A 22 3.24 7.97 -2.25
C GLU A 22 4.26 7.09 -2.98
N ASP A 23 5.44 6.87 -2.37
CA ASP A 23 6.45 5.95 -2.90
C ASP A 23 5.87 4.53 -3.06
N VAL A 24 5.16 4.04 -2.04
CA VAL A 24 4.52 2.72 -2.09
C VAL A 24 3.49 2.64 -3.22
N ALA A 25 2.71 3.69 -3.44
CA ALA A 25 1.72 3.74 -4.51
C ALA A 25 2.39 3.62 -5.89
N HIS A 26 3.48 4.34 -6.10
CA HIS A 26 4.21 4.33 -7.37
C HIS A 26 4.89 2.97 -7.60
N GLU A 27 5.52 2.40 -6.57
CA GLU A 27 6.21 1.10 -6.62
C GLU A 27 5.27 -0.08 -6.93
N VAL A 28 3.99 0.01 -6.55
CA VAL A 28 2.98 -1.00 -6.87
C VAL A 28 2.16 -0.68 -8.11
N GLY A 29 2.52 0.38 -8.84
CA GLY A 29 1.98 0.72 -10.16
C GLY A 29 0.65 1.48 -10.14
N PHE A 30 0.44 2.32 -9.11
CA PHE A 30 -0.60 3.35 -9.12
C PHE A 30 0.01 4.70 -9.52
N SER A 31 -0.78 5.52 -10.20
CA SER A 31 -0.36 6.86 -10.65
C SER A 31 -0.27 7.87 -9.50
N ASP A 32 -0.92 7.60 -8.37
CA ASP A 32 -0.98 8.49 -7.22
C ASP A 32 -1.41 7.75 -5.94
N ALA A 33 -1.13 8.37 -4.80
CA ALA A 33 -1.45 7.85 -3.48
C ALA A 33 -2.97 7.74 -3.21
N HIS A 34 -3.82 8.53 -3.88
CA HIS A 34 -5.26 8.52 -3.64
C HIS A 34 -5.89 7.23 -4.21
N ASN A 35 -5.55 6.88 -5.45
CA ASN A 35 -5.95 5.62 -6.07
C ASN A 35 -5.45 4.41 -5.29
N PHE A 36 -4.19 4.44 -4.84
CA PHE A 36 -3.64 3.39 -3.98
C PHE A 36 -4.40 3.25 -2.66
N ARG A 37 -4.68 4.34 -1.93
CA ARG A 37 -5.44 4.29 -0.67
C ARG A 37 -6.82 3.67 -0.84
N ARG A 38 -7.53 4.00 -1.92
CA ARG A 38 -8.84 3.41 -2.22
C ARG A 38 -8.74 1.91 -2.48
N ALA A 39 -7.77 1.48 -3.29
CA ALA A 39 -7.54 0.06 -3.57
C ALA A 39 -7.14 -0.70 -2.30
N PHE A 40 -6.18 -0.16 -1.54
CA PHE A 40 -5.71 -0.76 -0.29
C PHE A 40 -6.83 -0.91 0.74
N LYS A 41 -7.69 0.11 0.89
CA LYS A 41 -8.88 0.01 1.76
C LYS A 41 -9.86 -1.04 1.27
N ARG A 42 -10.07 -1.18 -0.04
CA ARG A 42 -10.91 -2.25 -0.61
C ARG A 42 -10.32 -3.65 -0.33
N TRP A 43 -8.99 -3.79 -0.29
CA TRP A 43 -8.31 -5.07 -0.04
C TRP A 43 -8.29 -5.47 1.43
N THR A 44 -8.19 -4.50 2.33
CA THR A 44 -7.86 -4.73 3.74
C THR A 44 -8.94 -4.28 4.71
N GLY A 45 -9.88 -3.44 4.27
CA GLY A 45 -10.82 -2.73 5.15
C GLY A 45 -10.24 -1.45 5.78
N HIS A 46 -8.92 -1.29 5.78
CA HIS A 46 -8.19 -0.27 6.51
C HIS A 46 -7.32 0.61 5.61
N GLY A 47 -6.86 1.76 6.12
CA GLY A 47 -5.96 2.64 5.38
C GLY A 47 -4.51 2.13 5.40
N PRO A 48 -3.69 2.46 4.39
CA PRO A 48 -2.30 1.98 4.33
C PRO A 48 -1.42 2.53 5.47
N ARG A 49 -1.76 3.69 6.05
CA ARG A 49 -1.11 4.20 7.28
C ARG A 49 -1.28 3.27 8.48
N GLU A 50 -2.41 2.59 8.57
CA GLU A 50 -2.65 1.62 9.63
C GLU A 50 -1.78 0.38 9.42
N GLY A 51 -1.67 -0.08 8.16
CA GLY A 51 -0.73 -1.15 7.78
C GLY A 51 0.74 -0.81 8.03
N GLN A 52 1.15 0.45 7.94
CA GLN A 52 2.49 0.92 8.30
C GLN A 52 2.77 0.88 9.81
N ARG A 53 1.75 1.05 10.65
CA ARG A 53 1.90 1.08 12.12
C ARG A 53 2.06 -0.30 12.74
N THR A 54 1.53 -1.33 12.10
CA THR A 54 1.60 -2.72 12.60
C THR A 54 2.96 -3.37 12.34
N ALA A 55 3.84 -2.72 11.59
CA ALA A 55 5.16 -3.27 11.25
C ALA A 55 6.27 -2.89 12.26
N SER A 56 5.90 -2.34 13.42
CA SER A 56 6.80 -2.07 14.54
C SER A 56 6.86 -3.22 15.54
#